data_AF-A0A8C5PG47-F1
#
_entry.id   AF-A0A8C5PG47-F1
#
_cell.length_a   1.000
_cell.length_b   1.000
_cell.length_c   1.000
_cell.angle_alpha   90.00
_cell.angle_beta   90.00
_cell.angle_gamma   90.00
#
_symmetry.space_group_name_H-M   'P 1'
#
loop_
_entity.id
_entity.type
_entity.pdbx_description
1 polymer ?
#
loop_
_entity_poly.entity_id
_entity_poly.type
_entity_poly.pdbx_seq_one_letter_code
_entity_poly.pdbx_strand_id
1 'polypeptide(L)' 'RCSCSLLLCKFRLSYYPHQLDSFTALLHEAFDGQCEHMVYGDFLPYTPGQETAPCYFIHVTKRTS' A
#
# COMPACT_ATOMS: atom_id res chain seq x y z
N ARG A 1 32.99 -24.72 8.93
CA ARG A 1 32.98 -23.70 7.86
C ARG A 1 32.18 -24.29 6.71
N CYS A 2 30.88 -23.97 6.59
CA CYS A 2 30.10 -24.41 5.44
C CYS A 2 30.42 -23.49 4.25
N SER A 3 31.00 -24.07 3.20
CA SER A 3 31.24 -23.39 1.94
C SER A 3 29.91 -23.36 1.18
N CYS A 4 29.20 -22.24 1.25
CA CYS A 4 28.05 -22.01 0.38
C CYS A 4 28.61 -21.69 -1.01
N SER A 5 28.56 -22.66 -1.92
CA SER A 5 28.75 -22.45 -3.35
C SER A 5 27.82 -21.33 -3.84
N LEU A 6 28.27 -20.54 -4.82
CA LEU A 6 27.67 -19.36 -5.48
C LEU A 6 26.22 -19.48 -6.02
N LEU A 7 25.39 -20.39 -5.52
CA LEU A 7 23.95 -20.42 -5.74
C LEU A 7 23.28 -19.39 -4.82
N LEU A 8 23.12 -18.20 -5.39
CA LEU A 8 22.27 -17.09 -4.98
C LEU A 8 21.17 -17.49 -3.97
N CYS A 9 21.20 -16.91 -2.75
CA CYS A 9 20.10 -16.99 -1.79
C CYS A 9 18.84 -16.31 -2.37
N LYS A 10 18.13 -17.01 -3.25
CA LYS A 10 16.89 -16.55 -3.87
C LYS A 10 15.73 -16.83 -2.91
N PHE A 11 14.88 -15.83 -2.71
CA PHE A 11 13.57 -15.98 -2.10
C PHE A 11 12.50 -15.43 -3.04
N ARG A 12 11.26 -15.91 -2.87
CA ARG A 12 10.10 -15.49 -3.66
C ARG A 12 9.06 -14.90 -2.71
N LEU A 13 8.50 -13.76 -3.11
CA LEU A 13 7.32 -13.18 -2.50
C LEU A 13 6.17 -13.19 -3.52
N SER A 14 4.93 -13.10 -3.04
CA SER A 14 3.76 -13.01 -3.90
C SER A 14 2.78 -12.05 -3.22
N TYR A 15 2.19 -11.15 -4.01
CA TYR A 15 1.32 -10.08 -3.54
C TYR A 15 0.02 -10.10 -4.33
N TYR A 16 -1.08 -9.70 -3.69
CA TYR A 16 -2.30 -9.38 -4.41
C TYR A 16 -2.20 -7.94 -4.95
N PRO A 17 -2.39 -7.70 -6.25
CA PRO A 17 -2.18 -6.38 -6.86
C PRO A 17 -3.39 -5.47 -6.63
N HIS A 18 -3.54 -4.98 -5.39
CA HIS A 18 -4.61 -4.06 -5.04
C HIS A 18 -4.53 -2.77 -5.89
N GLN A 19 -5.64 -2.40 -6.51
CA GLN A 19 -5.81 -1.08 -7.12
C GLN A 19 -6.23 -0.07 -6.05
N LEU A 20 -5.88 1.19 -6.24
CA LEU A 20 -6.11 2.26 -5.26
C LEU A 20 -7.59 2.39 -4.88
N ASP A 21 -8.48 2.44 -5.86
CA ASP A 21 -9.92 2.61 -5.62
C ASP A 21 -10.52 1.41 -4.89
N SER A 22 -10.18 0.19 -5.33
CA SER A 22 -10.66 -1.05 -4.70
C SER A 22 -10.16 -1.16 -3.25
N PHE A 23 -8.91 -0.82 -2.98
CA PHE A 23 -8.37 -0.87 -1.62
C PHE A 23 -8.95 0.24 -0.72
N THR A 24 -9.22 1.42 -1.28
CA THR A 24 -9.92 2.50 -0.59
C THR A 24 -11.32 2.07 -0.16
N ALA A 25 -12.09 1.42 -1.05
CA ALA A 25 -13.41 0.89 -0.72
C ALA A 25 -13.34 -0.17 0.39
N LEU A 26 -12.41 -1.12 0.29
CA LEU A 26 -12.19 -2.15 1.32
C LEU A 26 -11.89 -1.54 2.69
N LEU A 27 -11.08 -0.48 2.75
CA LEU A 27 -10.80 0.21 4.01
C LEU A 27 -12.05 0.91 4.55
N HIS A 28 -12.80 1.61 3.69
CA HIS A 28 -14.05 2.25 4.09
C HIS A 28 -15.06 1.25 4.68
N GLU A 29 -15.20 0.08 4.05
CA GLU A 29 -16.05 -1.01 4.53
C GLU A 29 -15.54 -1.59 5.85
N ALA A 30 -14.24 -1.77 6.02
CA ALA A 30 -13.64 -2.30 7.25
C ALA A 30 -13.88 -1.43 8.49
N PHE A 31 -14.19 -0.15 8.30
CA PHE A 31 -14.55 0.78 9.37
C PHE A 31 -16.05 1.09 9.41
N ASP A 32 -16.90 0.34 8.70
CA ASP A 32 -18.35 0.60 8.58
C ASP A 32 -18.66 2.04 8.09
N GLY A 33 -17.77 2.60 7.29
CA GLY A 33 -17.79 4.00 6.87
C GLY A 33 -17.51 5.02 7.99
N GLN A 34 -17.23 4.59 9.22
CA GLN A 34 -16.98 5.43 10.40
C GLN A 34 -15.49 5.78 10.54
N CYS A 35 -14.91 6.33 9.48
CA CYS A 35 -13.55 6.85 9.51
C CYS A 35 -13.35 8.08 8.63
N GLU A 36 -12.48 8.98 9.08
CA GLU A 36 -11.79 9.90 8.19
C GLU A 36 -10.72 9.12 7.41
N HIS A 37 -10.62 9.36 6.10
CA HIS A 37 -9.66 8.67 5.22
C HIS A 37 -8.89 9.67 4.36
N MET A 38 -7.56 9.52 4.33
CA MET A 38 -6.65 10.30 3.51
C MET A 38 -5.66 9.39 2.80
N VAL A 39 -5.25 9.76 1.59
CA VAL A 39 -4.26 9.03 0.79
C VAL A 39 -3.05 9.92 0.53
N TYR A 40 -1.87 9.34 0.71
CA TYR A 40 -0.59 9.94 0.37
C TYR A 40 0.14 9.05 -0.64
N GLY A 41 0.94 9.67 -1.50
CA GLY A 41 1.85 9.00 -2.42
C GLY A 41 3.28 9.28 -1.97
N ASP A 42 4.04 8.24 -1.63
CA ASP A 42 5.44 8.37 -1.17
C ASP A 42 5.64 9.44 -0.08
N PHE A 43 4.75 9.46 0.93
CA PHE A 43 4.72 10.43 2.05
C PHE A 43 4.33 11.87 1.68
N LEU A 44 3.91 12.14 0.45
CA LEU A 44 3.38 13.44 0.01
C LEU A 44 1.87 13.36 -0.26
N PRO A 45 1.11 14.48 -0.14
CA PRO A 45 -0.31 14.48 -0.49
C PRO A 45 -0.53 13.96 -1.90
N TYR A 46 -1.45 13.00 -2.06
CA TYR A 46 -1.74 12.43 -3.37
C TYR A 46 -2.92 13.14 -4.02
N THR A 47 -2.77 13.50 -5.30
CA THR A 47 -3.88 13.98 -6.14
C THR A 47 -4.01 13.10 -7.38
N PRO A 48 -5.22 12.61 -7.73
CA PRO A 48 -5.43 11.87 -8.96
C PRO A 48 -4.97 12.66 -10.20
N GLY A 49 -4.25 12.00 -11.09
CA GLY A 49 -3.74 12.62 -12.33
C GLY A 49 -2.48 13.50 -12.15
N GLN A 50 -1.85 13.49 -10.97
CA GLN A 50 -0.55 14.15 -10.79
C GLN A 50 0.50 13.58 -11.76
N GLU A 51 1.46 14.42 -12.14
CA GLU A 51 2.48 14.13 -13.17
C GLU A 51 3.33 12.89 -12.83
N THR A 52 3.64 12.69 -11.54
CA THR A 52 4.47 11.59 -11.07
C THR A 52 3.64 10.53 -10.35
N ALA A 53 3.67 9.30 -10.85
CA ALA A 53 3.09 8.16 -10.16
C ALA A 53 3.94 7.77 -8.93
N PRO A 54 3.34 7.61 -7.75
CA PRO A 54 4.08 7.19 -6.55
C PRO A 54 4.41 5.70 -6.60
N CYS A 55 5.47 5.31 -5.88
CA CYS A 55 5.83 3.90 -5.68
C CYS A 55 4.89 3.22 -4.66
N TYR A 56 4.44 3.97 -3.66
CA TYR A 56 3.57 3.49 -2.60
C TYR A 56 2.39 4.43 -2.36
N PHE A 57 1.23 3.84 -2.13
CA PHE A 57 0.07 4.54 -1.58
C PHE A 57 -0.03 4.26 -0.08
N ILE A 58 -0.10 5.33 0.71
CA ILE A 58 -0.22 5.28 2.16
C ILE A 58 -1.63 5.75 2.51
N HIS A 59 -2.42 4.85 3.09
CA HIS A 59 -3.76 5.15 3.57
C HIS A 59 -3.69 5.51 5.06
N VAL A 60 -4.11 6.73 5.40
CA VAL A 60 -4.25 7.17 6.78
C VAL A 60 -5.73 7.18 7.12
N THR A 61 -6.12 6.34 8.07
CA THR A 61 -7.51 6.20 8.54
C THR A 61 -7.60 6.57 10.01
N LYS A 62 -8.56 7.43 10.36
CA LYS A 62 -8.88 7.76 11.75
C LYS A 62 -10.32 7.37 12.03
N ARG A 63 -10.52 6.41 12.94
CA ARG A 63 -11.86 6.01 13.37
C ARG A 63 -12.55 7.16 14.08
N THR A 64 -13.82 7.41 13.76
CA THR A 64 -14.59 8.53 14.31
C THR A 64 -15.42 8.17 15.55
N SER A 65 -15.38 6.90 15.99
CA SER A 65 -16.14 6.35 17.13
C SER A 65 -15.25 5.74 18.21
#